data_AF-A0A6J6M808-F1
#
_entry.id   AF-A0A6J6M808-F1
#
_cell.length_a   1.000
_cell.length_b   1.000
_cell.length_c   1.000
_cell.angle_alpha   90.00
_cell.angle_beta   90.00
_cell.angle_gamma   90.00
#
_symmetry.space_group_name_H-M   'P 1'
#
loop_
_entity.id
_entity.type
_entity.pdbx_description
1 polymer ?
#
loop_
_entity_poly.entity_id
_entity_poly.type
_entity_poly.pdbx_seq_one_letter_code
_entity_poly.pdbx_strand_id
1 'polypeptide(L)' 'MAELIAHHTGQSIETVTADSDRDRWFTADEAKEYGFVDHVVRSAGQVSGRGGTA' A
#
# COMPACT_ATOMS: atom_id res chain seq x y z
N MET A 1 -5.38 1.10 -15.53
CA MET A 1 -5.26 0.58 -14.14
C MET A 1 -3.81 0.62 -13.69
N ALA A 2 -2.89 -0.07 -14.36
CA ALA A 2 -1.47 -0.07 -13.99
C ALA A 2 -0.81 1.34 -13.98
N GLU A 3 -1.20 2.25 -14.88
CA GLU A 3 -0.68 3.62 -14.93
C GLU A 3 -1.00 4.45 -13.67
N LEU A 4 -2.22 4.31 -13.13
CA LEU A 4 -2.62 5.03 -11.91
C LEU A 4 -1.87 4.49 -10.69
N ILE A 5 -1.73 3.16 -10.61
CA ILE A 5 -1.00 2.52 -9.53
C ILE A 5 0.47 2.95 -9.58
N ALA A 6 1.12 2.85 -10.75
CA ALA A 6 2.48 3.30 -10.96
C ALA A 6 2.69 4.76 -10.57
N HIS A 7 1.74 5.65 -10.91
CA HIS A 7 1.81 7.06 -10.56
C HIS A 7 1.78 7.30 -9.04
N HIS A 8 0.94 6.56 -8.31
CA HIS A 8 0.77 6.76 -6.87
C HIS A 8 1.80 5.99 -6.02
N THR A 9 2.31 4.85 -6.50
CA THR A 9 3.33 4.07 -5.78
C THR A 9 4.75 4.48 -6.13
N GLY A 10 4.94 5.23 -7.24
CA GLY A 10 6.26 5.55 -7.78
C GLY A 10 6.94 4.38 -8.50
N GLN A 11 6.23 3.26 -8.69
CA GLN A 11 6.75 2.09 -9.38
C GLN A 11 6.58 2.21 -10.89
N SER A 12 7.36 1.42 -11.64
CA SER A 12 7.21 1.35 -13.09
C SER A 12 5.92 0.61 -13.49
N ILE A 13 5.35 0.97 -14.64
CA ILE A 13 4.15 0.30 -15.19
C ILE A 13 4.42 -1.19 -15.43
N GLU A 14 5.63 -1.55 -15.87
CA GLU A 14 6.03 -2.94 -16.10
C GLU A 14 6.03 -3.75 -14.80
N THR A 15 6.57 -3.19 -13.72
CA THR A 15 6.58 -3.82 -12.38
C THR A 15 5.15 -4.06 -11.89
N VAL A 16 4.30 -3.04 -11.94
CA VAL A 16 2.90 -3.14 -11.51
C VAL A 16 2.13 -4.16 -12.33
N THR A 17 2.38 -4.22 -13.65
CA THR A 17 1.70 -5.16 -14.55
C THR A 17 2.12 -6.60 -14.26
N ALA A 18 3.41 -6.87 -14.06
CA ALA A 18 3.91 -8.19 -13.72
C ALA A 18 3.43 -8.65 -12.33
N ASP A 19 3.40 -7.75 -11.35
CA ASP A 19 2.90 -8.05 -10.00
C ASP A 19 1.38 -8.30 -10.02
N SER A 20 0.63 -7.56 -10.83
CA SER A 20 -0.83 -7.72 -10.98
C SER A 20 -1.21 -8.99 -11.74
N ASP A 21 -0.44 -9.39 -12.74
CA ASP A 21 -0.67 -10.62 -13.52
C ASP A 21 -0.50 -11.90 -12.68
N ARG A 22 0.29 -11.82 -11.60
CA ARG A 22 0.62 -12.94 -10.72
C ARG A 22 -0.23 -13.02 -9.45
N ASP A 23 -1.22 -12.14 -9.29
CA ASP A 23 -1.97 -11.96 -8.03
C ASP A 23 -1.02 -11.90 -6.82
N ARG A 24 -0.02 -11.02 -6.88
CA ARG A 24 0.96 -10.91 -5.81
C ARG A 24 0.33 -10.32 -4.55
N TRP A 25 0.32 -11.11 -3.48
CA TRP A 25 -0.03 -10.63 -2.15
C TRP A 25 1.17 -9.99 -1.48
N PHE A 26 0.94 -8.87 -0.80
CA PHE A 26 1.95 -8.15 -0.05
C PHE A 26 1.64 -8.22 1.44
N THR A 27 2.67 -8.41 2.25
CA THR A 27 2.59 -8.15 3.69
C THR A 27 2.43 -6.64 3.93
N ALA A 28 2.03 -6.25 5.15
CA ALA A 28 1.86 -4.84 5.48
C ALA A 28 3.16 -4.02 5.32
N ASP A 29 4.31 -4.60 5.71
CA ASP A 29 5.61 -3.96 5.57
C ASP A 29 6.00 -3.83 4.08
N GLU A 30 5.80 -4.87 3.27
CA GLU A 30 6.05 -4.81 1.82
C GLU A 30 5.13 -3.80 1.11
N ALA A 31 3.87 -3.71 1.51
CA ALA A 31 2.94 -2.73 0.94
C ALA A 31 3.39 -1.29 1.22
N LYS A 32 4.01 -1.06 2.38
CA LYS A 32 4.61 0.23 2.71
C LYS A 32 5.84 0.52 1.86
N GLU A 33 6.75 -0.45 1.75
CA GLU A 33 7.97 -0.30 0.94
C GLU A 33 7.66 -0.11 -0.54
N TYR A 34 6.60 -0.76 -1.03
CA TYR A 34 6.13 -0.61 -2.40
C TYR A 34 5.47 0.75 -2.66
N GLY A 35 5.10 1.50 -1.62
CA GLY A 35 4.44 2.80 -1.74
C GLY A 35 2.91 2.73 -1.82
N PHE A 36 2.29 1.60 -1.46
CA PHE A 36 0.84 1.51 -1.37
C PHE A 36 0.27 2.20 -0.12
N VAL A 37 1.05 2.25 0.97
CA VAL A 37 0.64 2.83 2.26
C VAL A 37 1.80 3.57 2.92
N ASP A 38 1.52 4.65 3.65
CA ASP A 38 2.58 5.44 4.29
C ASP A 38 3.05 4.85 5.63
N HIS A 39 2.12 4.28 6.40
CA HIS A 39 2.37 3.80 7.75
C HIS A 39 1.58 2.53 8.08
N VAL A 40 2.25 1.59 8.74
CA VAL A 40 1.65 0.36 9.28
C VAL A 40 1.49 0.51 10.79
N VAL A 41 0.26 0.46 11.28
CA VAL A 41 -0.06 0.49 12.71
C VAL A 41 -0.24 -0.93 13.23
N ARG A 42 0.39 -1.27 14.37
CA ARG A 42 0.35 -2.63 14.96
C ARG A 42 -0.62 -2.74 16.12
N SER A 43 -1.08 -1.61 16.64
CA SER A 43 -2.05 -1.55 17.74
C SER A 43 -2.90 -0.29 17.62
N ALA A 44 -4.14 -0.35 18.14
CA ALA A 44 -5.08 0.76 18.11
C ALA A 44 -4.54 2.01 18.83
N GLY A 45 -3.67 1.85 19.82
CA GLY A 45 -3.05 2.96 20.55
C GLY A 45 -2.04 3.79 19.73
N GLN A 46 -1.54 3.26 18.60
CA GLN A 46 -0.63 3.99 17.71
C GLN A 46 -1.35 4.93 16.74
N VAL A 47 -2.68 4.85 16.64
CA VAL A 47 -3.47 5.73 15.79
C VAL A 47 -3.76 7.01 16.58
N SER A 48 -2.97 8.06 16.35
CA SER A 48 -3.26 9.40 16.87
C SER A 48 -4.32 10.08 16.00
N GLY A 49 -5.55 9.60 16.08
CA GLY A 49 -6.68 10.15 15.34
C GLY A 49 -7.94 9.87 16.11
N ARG A 50 -8.82 10.87 16.24
CA ARG A 50 -10.16 10.78 16.81
C ARG A 50 -11.03 9.89 15.90
N GLY A 51 -10.71 8.60 15.82
CA GLY A 51 -11.39 7.57 15.03
C GLY A 51 -12.36 6.75 15.87
N GLY A 52 -12.80 7.28 17.02
CA GLY A 52 -13.96 6.77 17.74
C GLY A 52 -15.20 7.39 17.11
N THR A 53 -16.05 6.57 16.50
CA THR A 53 -17.45 6.92 16.24
C THR A 53 -18.08 7.31 17.58
N ALA A 54 -18.27 8.61 17.79
CA ALA A 54 -19.16 9.12 18.82
C ALA A 54 -20.61 9.03 18.32
#